data_AF-A0A0A6X4V9-F1
#
_entry.id   AF-A0A0A6X4V9-F1
#
_cell.length_a   1.000
_cell.length_b   1.000
_cell.length_c   1.000
_cell.angle_alpha   90.00
_cell.angle_beta   90.00
_cell.angle_gamma   90.00
#
_symmetry.space_group_name_H-M   'P 1'
#
loop_
_entity.id
_entity.type
_entity.pdbx_description
1 polymer ?
#
loop_
_entity_poly.entity_id
_entity_poly.type
_entity_poly.pdbx_seq_one_letter_code
_entity_poly.pdbx_strand_id
1 'polypeptide(L)'
;MNPAGSPRDASRRRLRALGSRSPRLAPRRGTDGRAGPGGRKSLLPGISSAITALAAVFAILISWLTFRINRDGQITARYTSAVEQLGNREMITRVGAFYSLGRIALESDHDRPVIIDMLVDYVQDKAGMKHGSPEQCHDRPDTSLDVIAALRVLLIRIERTPDDHRLNLRRVCLRGIQLPGADLTCVRLDNAVVEYSNFAKATLVDASLQHTRFGRTILDGAVLDRADAFDADFSNINHHSMNTLVGATLRGTNLMQARFVGADLTGADLTAARLTGADLESAELGGARLDTYLADAYRLPPGVDRTDARASAPPSPPAASSGCRE
;
A
#
# COMPACT_ATOMS: atom_id res chain seq x y z
N MET A 1 55.63 37.56 -5.57
CA MET A 1 56.53 37.15 -4.47
C MET A 1 55.93 35.92 -3.79
N ASN A 2 56.50 34.75 -4.09
CA ASN A 2 56.61 33.63 -3.14
C ASN A 2 57.95 33.87 -2.37
N PRO A 3 58.37 33.14 -1.30
CA PRO A 3 57.97 31.77 -0.93
C PRO A 3 58.02 31.39 0.59
N ALA A 4 57.77 30.10 0.86
CA ALA A 4 58.48 29.20 1.81
C ALA A 4 58.26 29.36 3.34
N GLY A 5 58.17 28.28 4.13
CA GLY A 5 58.46 26.87 3.83
C GLY A 5 58.11 25.88 4.95
N SER A 6 58.15 24.60 4.57
CA SER A 6 58.41 23.43 5.43
C SER A 6 59.94 23.33 5.69
N PRO A 7 60.58 22.30 6.33
CA PRO A 7 60.20 20.87 6.45
C PRO A 7 60.72 20.07 7.69
N ARG A 8 60.52 18.72 7.65
CA ARG A 8 61.36 17.61 8.23
C ARG A 8 61.25 17.32 9.75
N ASP A 9 61.41 16.11 10.29
CA ASP A 9 61.88 14.80 9.77
C ASP A 9 61.53 13.60 10.70
N ALA A 10 61.59 12.42 10.08
CA ALA A 10 61.99 11.08 10.55
C ALA A 10 61.80 10.59 12.01
N SER A 11 61.25 9.38 12.15
CA SER A 11 62.08 8.19 12.43
C SER A 11 61.34 6.85 12.34
N ARG A 12 61.86 5.97 11.49
CA ARG A 12 61.57 4.54 11.39
C ARG A 12 62.29 3.78 12.52
N ARG A 13 61.65 2.80 13.17
CA ARG A 13 62.36 1.71 13.86
C ARG A 13 61.76 0.34 13.52
N ARG A 14 62.65 -0.48 12.96
CA ARG A 14 62.53 -1.93 12.77
C ARG A 14 62.72 -2.64 14.12
N LEU A 15 62.07 -3.77 14.33
CA LEU A 15 62.59 -4.82 15.22
C LEU A 15 62.60 -6.17 14.49
N ARG A 16 63.76 -6.81 14.59
CA ARG A 16 64.19 -8.05 13.94
C ARG A 16 63.73 -9.28 14.74
N ALA A 17 63.61 -10.38 14.01
CA ALA A 17 63.55 -11.75 14.49
C ALA A 17 64.79 -12.19 15.30
N LEU A 18 64.56 -13.06 16.29
CA LEU A 18 65.46 -14.06 16.91
C LEU A 18 64.50 -15.13 17.48
N GLY A 19 64.60 -16.44 17.27
CA GLY A 19 65.77 -17.24 16.95
C GLY A 19 66.32 -17.90 18.22
N SER A 20 65.95 -19.17 18.43
CA SER A 20 66.72 -20.23 19.13
C SER A 20 66.48 -20.58 20.61
N ARG A 21 66.20 -21.89 20.78
CA ARG A 21 66.83 -22.89 21.67
C ARG A 21 66.56 -22.91 23.19
N SER A 22 66.27 -24.14 23.61
CA SER A 22 66.05 -24.73 24.93
C SER A 22 67.20 -24.52 25.93
N PRO A 23 66.95 -24.87 27.20
CA PRO A 23 67.82 -25.88 27.82
C PRO A 23 67.09 -26.98 28.60
N ARG A 24 67.80 -28.11 28.68
CA ARG A 24 67.52 -29.33 29.45
C ARG A 24 67.73 -29.11 30.96
N LEU A 25 67.02 -29.88 31.77
CA LEU A 25 67.53 -30.44 33.04
C LEU A 25 66.77 -31.75 33.37
N ALA A 26 67.53 -32.84 33.44
CA ALA A 26 67.19 -34.14 34.07
C ALA A 26 67.64 -34.09 35.56
N PRO A 27 67.52 -35.13 36.43
CA PRO A 27 67.23 -36.58 36.22
C PRO A 27 66.16 -37.14 37.23
N ARG A 28 65.78 -38.43 37.37
CA ARG A 28 66.55 -39.68 37.54
C ARG A 28 65.62 -40.92 37.67
N ARG A 29 66.04 -42.09 37.10
CA ARG A 29 65.79 -43.54 37.42
C ARG A 29 64.37 -44.01 37.78
N GLY A 30 63.73 -44.95 37.07
CA GLY A 30 64.06 -46.38 36.80
C GLY A 30 62.95 -47.21 37.49
N THR A 31 62.18 -48.11 36.85
CA THR A 31 62.55 -49.48 36.40
C THR A 31 61.48 -50.09 35.48
N ASP A 32 61.90 -51.11 34.73
CA ASP A 32 61.18 -51.97 33.79
C ASP A 32 59.90 -52.64 34.31
N GLY A 33 58.99 -52.97 33.37
CA GLY A 33 57.86 -53.86 33.65
C GLY A 33 56.88 -54.10 32.49
N ARG A 34 57.27 -54.96 31.54
CA ARG A 34 56.47 -55.92 30.74
C ARG A 34 55.10 -55.53 30.12
N ALA A 35 55.04 -55.80 28.82
CA ALA A 35 53.83 -55.94 28.00
C ALA A 35 52.90 -57.09 28.44
N GLY A 36 51.59 -56.90 28.21
CA GLY A 36 50.55 -57.93 28.21
C GLY A 36 49.29 -57.41 27.48
N PRO A 37 48.77 -58.10 26.46
CA PRO A 37 47.73 -57.60 25.56
C PRO A 37 46.33 -57.98 26.04
N GLY A 38 45.32 -57.16 25.73
CA GLY A 38 43.94 -57.44 26.12
C GLY A 38 42.93 -56.53 25.44
N GLY A 39 42.78 -56.71 24.13
CA GLY A 39 41.73 -56.05 23.37
C GLY A 39 40.34 -56.43 23.88
N ARG A 40 39.61 -55.45 24.41
CA ARG A 40 38.15 -55.44 24.39
C ARG A 40 37.73 -54.46 23.30
N LYS A 41 37.53 -54.97 22.09
CA LYS A 41 36.78 -54.25 21.04
C LYS A 41 35.33 -54.20 21.53
N SER A 42 34.91 -53.06 22.08
CA SER A 42 33.51 -52.82 22.37
C SER A 42 32.75 -52.70 21.06
N LEU A 43 32.03 -53.78 20.73
CA LEU A 43 30.90 -53.75 19.81
C LEU A 43 29.85 -52.82 20.42
N LEU A 44 29.83 -51.55 20.02
CA LEU A 44 28.64 -50.67 20.07
C LEU A 44 28.82 -49.34 19.27
N PRO A 45 29.55 -49.26 18.13
CA PRO A 45 29.64 -47.99 17.39
C PRO A 45 28.35 -47.57 16.66
N GLY A 46 27.31 -48.41 16.62
CA GLY A 46 26.06 -48.14 15.90
C GLY A 46 24.97 -47.43 16.70
N ILE A 47 24.92 -47.62 18.02
CA ILE A 47 23.86 -47.02 18.86
C ILE A 47 24.24 -45.60 19.28
N SER A 48 25.53 -45.31 19.49
CA SER A 48 25.97 -43.97 19.88
C SER A 48 25.73 -42.95 18.76
N SER A 49 25.98 -43.29 17.50
CA SER A 49 25.75 -42.38 16.37
C SER A 49 24.26 -42.08 16.16
N ALA A 50 23.39 -43.06 16.36
CA ALA A 50 21.94 -42.88 16.28
C ALA A 50 21.38 -41.96 17.38
N ILE A 51 21.88 -42.09 18.61
CA ILE A 51 21.49 -41.22 19.74
C ILE A 51 21.93 -39.78 19.49
N THR A 52 23.16 -39.56 19.00
CA THR A 52 23.65 -38.20 18.71
C THR A 52 22.87 -37.55 17.57
N ALA A 53 22.49 -38.32 16.55
CA ALA A 53 21.65 -37.81 15.45
C ALA A 53 20.24 -37.42 15.93
N LEU A 54 19.61 -38.24 16.77
CA LEU A 54 18.32 -37.92 17.39
C LEU A 54 18.38 -36.67 18.28
N ALA A 55 19.44 -36.52 19.07
CA ALA A 55 19.65 -35.33 19.89
C ALA A 55 19.81 -34.07 19.04
N ALA A 56 20.53 -34.15 17.91
CA ALA A 56 20.66 -33.03 16.98
C ALA A 56 19.32 -32.66 16.32
N VAL A 57 18.54 -33.64 15.86
CA VAL A 57 17.20 -33.40 15.30
C VAL A 57 16.26 -32.79 16.33
N PHE A 58 16.30 -33.29 17.57
CA PHE A 58 15.50 -32.75 18.68
C PHE A 58 15.93 -31.32 19.05
N ALA A 59 17.23 -31.03 19.06
CA ALA A 59 17.74 -29.67 19.28
C ALA A 59 17.31 -28.72 18.16
N ILE A 60 17.35 -29.16 16.90
CA ILE A 60 16.83 -28.39 15.76
C ILE A 60 15.32 -28.14 15.91
N LEU A 61 14.54 -29.16 16.31
CA LEU A 61 13.11 -29.03 16.57
C LEU A 61 12.82 -28.03 17.71
N ILE A 62 13.55 -28.11 18.82
CA ILE A 62 13.42 -27.15 19.93
C ILE A 62 13.85 -25.76 19.50
N SER A 63 14.96 -25.61 18.78
CA SER A 63 15.40 -24.31 18.27
C SER A 63 14.37 -23.72 17.31
N TRP A 64 13.76 -24.55 16.46
CA TRP A 64 12.68 -24.12 15.56
C TRP A 64 11.42 -23.72 16.32
N LEU A 65 11.02 -24.48 17.34
CA LEU A 65 9.89 -24.16 18.22
C LEU A 65 10.12 -22.86 19.00
N THR A 66 11.30 -22.72 19.63
CA THR A 66 11.70 -21.52 20.37
C THR A 66 11.80 -20.31 19.46
N PHE A 67 12.29 -20.49 18.22
CA PHE A 67 12.35 -19.43 17.21
C PHE A 67 10.95 -18.94 16.82
N ARG A 68 9.99 -19.85 16.62
CA ARG A 68 8.58 -19.49 16.35
C ARG A 68 7.97 -18.73 17.52
N ILE A 69 8.10 -19.24 18.75
CA ILE A 69 7.58 -18.58 19.97
C ILE A 69 8.15 -17.18 20.14
N ASN A 70 9.47 -17.00 19.95
CA ASN A 70 10.10 -15.70 20.06
C ASN A 70 9.67 -14.73 18.95
N ARG A 71 9.45 -15.23 17.72
CA ARG A 71 8.97 -14.41 16.60
C ARG A 71 7.53 -13.92 16.86
N ASP A 72 6.64 -14.82 17.28
CA ASP A 72 5.23 -14.50 17.53
C ASP A 72 5.09 -13.53 18.73
N GLY A 73 5.92 -13.70 19.76
CA GLY A 73 5.97 -12.78 20.90
C GLY A 73 6.43 -11.36 20.54
N GLN A 74 7.37 -11.21 19.59
CA GLN A 74 7.83 -9.90 19.13
C GLN A 74 6.77 -9.18 18.28
N ILE A 75 6.03 -9.90 17.43
CA ILE A 75 4.95 -9.31 16.63
C ILE A 75 3.83 -8.83 17.55
N THR A 76 3.40 -9.68 18.50
CA THR A 76 2.37 -9.33 19.49
C THR A 76 2.76 -8.09 20.28
N ALA A 77 4.02 -8.00 20.75
CA ALA A 77 4.50 -6.84 21.50
C ALA A 77 4.49 -5.54 20.66
N ARG A 78 4.90 -5.61 19.38
CA ARG A 78 4.85 -4.45 18.46
C ARG A 78 3.42 -4.04 18.15
N TYR A 79 2.52 -5.01 17.96
CA TYR A 79 1.10 -4.77 17.73
C TYR A 79 0.47 -4.06 18.92
N THR A 80 0.60 -4.60 20.14
CA THR A 80 0.06 -3.99 21.35
C THR A 80 0.59 -2.58 21.55
N SER A 81 1.89 -2.37 21.36
CA SER A 81 2.49 -1.03 21.48
C SER A 81 1.94 -0.04 20.45
N ALA A 82 1.72 -0.47 19.21
CA ALA A 82 1.10 0.38 18.19
C ALA A 82 -0.35 0.73 18.55
N VAL A 83 -1.15 -0.24 18.99
CA VAL A 83 -2.53 0.00 19.42
C VAL A 83 -2.60 0.97 20.61
N GLU A 84 -1.72 0.82 21.60
CA GLU A 84 -1.62 1.76 22.73
C GLU A 84 -1.27 3.18 22.27
N GLN A 85 -0.33 3.30 21.31
CA GLN A 85 0.08 4.59 20.75
C GLN A 85 -1.04 5.29 19.95
N LEU A 86 -1.99 4.55 19.37
CA LEU A 86 -3.17 5.14 18.72
C LEU A 86 -4.08 5.90 19.70
N GLY A 87 -4.05 5.52 20.99
CA GLY A 87 -4.76 6.24 22.06
C GLY A 87 -4.05 7.52 22.52
N ASN A 88 -2.86 7.82 22.00
CA ASN A 88 -2.07 8.97 22.43
C ASN A 88 -2.66 10.29 21.93
N ARG A 89 -2.56 11.35 22.74
CA ARG A 89 -2.99 12.72 22.36
C ARG A 89 -2.10 13.33 21.29
N GLU A 90 -0.83 12.93 21.23
CA GLU A 90 0.14 13.43 20.27
C GLU A 90 -0.07 12.79 18.89
N MET A 91 -0.32 13.65 17.90
CA MET A 91 -0.55 13.26 16.51
C MET A 91 0.62 12.47 15.91
N ILE A 92 1.87 12.90 16.14
CA ILE A 92 3.05 12.23 15.57
C ILE A 92 3.14 10.78 16.05
N THR A 93 2.84 10.56 17.34
CA THR A 93 2.80 9.22 17.94
C THR A 93 1.72 8.34 17.30
N ARG A 94 0.50 8.86 17.09
CA ARG A 94 -0.57 8.11 16.41
C ARG A 94 -0.22 7.78 14.96
N VAL A 95 0.35 8.73 14.22
CA VAL A 95 0.81 8.52 12.84
C VAL A 95 1.88 7.41 12.78
N GLY A 96 2.85 7.43 13.69
CA GLY A 96 3.87 6.37 13.81
C GLY A 96 3.28 4.99 14.10
N ALA A 97 2.21 4.93 14.90
CA ALA A 97 1.50 3.70 15.18
C ALA A 97 0.84 3.10 13.94
N PHE A 98 0.18 3.91 13.10
CA PHE A 98 -0.39 3.43 11.84
C PHE A 98 0.65 2.78 10.93
N TYR A 99 1.80 3.44 10.73
CA TYR A 99 2.88 2.86 9.92
C TYR A 99 3.47 1.59 10.54
N SER A 100 3.49 1.49 11.87
CA SER A 100 3.93 0.28 12.57
C SER A 100 2.96 -0.87 12.33
N LEU A 101 1.64 -0.63 12.40
CA LEU A 101 0.62 -1.61 12.04
C LEU A 101 0.74 -2.03 10.57
N GLY A 102 0.93 -1.07 9.66
CA GLY A 102 1.16 -1.37 8.25
C GLY A 102 2.37 -2.26 8.01
N ARG A 103 3.46 -2.02 8.74
CA ARG A 103 4.64 -2.88 8.68
C ARG A 103 4.36 -4.29 9.19
N ILE A 104 3.59 -4.44 10.27
CA ILE A 104 3.18 -5.75 10.78
C ILE A 104 2.32 -6.49 9.74
N ALA A 105 1.36 -5.81 9.11
CA ALA A 105 0.53 -6.37 8.06
C ALA A 105 1.36 -6.85 6.85
N LEU A 106 2.47 -6.16 6.52
CA LEU A 106 3.40 -6.62 5.49
C LEU A 106 4.24 -7.83 5.93
N GLU A 107 4.62 -7.90 7.20
CA GLU A 107 5.49 -8.95 7.75
C GLU A 107 4.73 -10.25 8.14
N SER A 108 3.40 -10.18 8.30
CA SER A 108 2.54 -11.29 8.75
C SER A 108 1.24 -11.40 7.94
N ASP A 109 1.12 -12.43 7.10
CA ASP A 109 -0.12 -12.73 6.38
C ASP A 109 -1.26 -13.14 7.33
N HIS A 110 -0.93 -13.65 8.54
CA HIS A 110 -1.92 -14.06 9.54
C HIS A 110 -2.60 -12.86 10.21
N ASP A 111 -1.84 -11.83 10.57
CA ASP A 111 -2.35 -10.65 11.31
C ASP A 111 -2.91 -9.58 10.37
N ARG A 112 -2.52 -9.63 9.09
CA ARG A 112 -2.89 -8.66 8.07
C ARG A 112 -4.40 -8.39 7.97
N PRO A 113 -5.29 -9.39 7.87
CA PRO A 113 -6.72 -9.12 7.72
C PRO A 113 -7.29 -8.34 8.91
N VAL A 114 -6.89 -8.71 10.14
CA VAL A 114 -7.32 -8.03 11.37
C VAL A 114 -6.84 -6.58 11.40
N ILE A 115 -5.61 -6.32 10.96
CA ILE A 115 -5.07 -4.96 10.87
C ILE A 115 -5.84 -4.15 9.82
N ILE A 116 -6.13 -4.74 8.65
CA ILE A 116 -6.90 -4.07 7.60
C ILE A 116 -8.29 -3.70 8.13
N ASP A 117 -9.01 -4.65 8.73
CA ASP A 117 -10.34 -4.41 9.30
C ASP A 117 -10.31 -3.29 10.36
N MET A 118 -9.34 -3.34 11.28
CA MET A 118 -9.16 -2.31 12.30
C MET A 118 -8.93 -0.92 11.69
N LEU A 119 -8.12 -0.83 10.62
CA LEU A 119 -7.84 0.43 9.94
C LEU A 119 -9.06 0.94 9.15
N VAL A 120 -9.82 0.04 8.53
CA VAL A 120 -11.09 0.38 7.87
C VAL A 120 -12.09 0.91 8.89
N ASP A 121 -12.25 0.23 10.01
CA ASP A 121 -13.11 0.66 11.12
C ASP A 121 -12.68 2.02 11.68
N TYR A 122 -11.37 2.25 11.81
CA TYR A 122 -10.84 3.55 12.22
C TYR A 122 -11.23 4.66 11.25
N VAL A 123 -11.04 4.44 9.95
CA VAL A 123 -11.42 5.42 8.92
C VAL A 123 -12.94 5.64 8.94
N GLN A 124 -13.74 4.58 9.09
CA GLN A 124 -15.20 4.70 9.17
C GLN A 124 -15.66 5.45 10.43
N ASP A 125 -15.03 5.25 11.58
CA ASP A 125 -15.35 5.99 12.81
C ASP A 125 -15.02 7.49 12.67
N LYS A 126 -13.86 7.81 12.09
CA LYS A 126 -13.37 9.22 12.02
C LYS A 126 -13.91 10.00 10.83
N ALA A 127 -14.09 9.35 9.69
CA ALA A 127 -14.51 9.98 8.44
C ALA A 127 -15.96 9.65 8.05
N GLY A 128 -16.60 8.66 8.67
CA GLY A 128 -17.95 8.23 8.31
C GLY A 128 -19.03 9.32 8.50
N MET A 129 -20.04 9.24 7.65
CA MET A 129 -21.24 10.08 7.69
C MET A 129 -22.40 9.28 8.31
N LYS A 130 -22.73 9.58 9.58
CA LYS A 130 -23.68 8.80 10.39
C LYS A 130 -25.10 8.69 9.80
N HIS A 131 -25.58 9.74 9.14
CA HIS A 131 -26.88 9.71 8.43
C HIS A 131 -26.70 9.68 6.91
N GLY A 132 -25.45 9.63 6.43
CA GLY A 132 -25.05 9.72 5.03
C GLY A 132 -25.72 10.81 4.22
N SER A 133 -26.06 11.95 4.82
CA SER A 133 -26.28 13.17 4.02
C SER A 133 -24.91 13.71 3.62
N PRO A 134 -24.66 13.84 2.31
CA PRO A 134 -23.63 14.68 1.74
C PRO A 134 -23.34 16.01 2.46
N GLU A 135 -24.39 16.73 2.88
CA GLU A 135 -24.29 18.10 3.39
C GLU A 135 -23.49 18.16 4.69
N GLN A 136 -23.50 17.08 5.48
CA GLN A 136 -22.72 16.97 6.74
C GLN A 136 -21.21 17.07 6.54
N CYS A 137 -20.73 16.88 5.31
CA CYS A 137 -19.32 16.96 4.99
C CYS A 137 -18.87 18.39 4.65
N HIS A 138 -19.78 19.29 4.25
CA HIS A 138 -19.43 20.66 3.82
C HIS A 138 -18.88 21.53 4.96
N ASP A 139 -19.35 21.30 6.18
CA ASP A 139 -18.90 22.05 7.36
C ASP A 139 -17.73 21.37 8.09
N ARG A 140 -17.33 20.16 7.68
CA ARG A 140 -16.21 19.46 8.32
C ARG A 140 -14.86 20.04 7.87
N PRO A 141 -13.86 20.08 8.77
CA PRO A 141 -12.49 20.37 8.37
C PRO A 141 -11.96 19.29 7.43
N ASP A 142 -10.84 19.58 6.78
CA ASP A 142 -10.11 18.61 5.97
C ASP A 142 -9.75 17.34 6.77
N THR A 143 -9.57 16.27 6.02
CA THR A 143 -9.27 14.94 6.55
C THR A 143 -8.08 14.97 7.52
N SER A 144 -8.24 14.38 8.70
CA SER A 144 -7.19 14.37 9.71
C SER A 144 -5.97 13.56 9.24
N LEU A 145 -4.78 13.94 9.75
CA LEU A 145 -3.54 13.23 9.43
C LEU A 145 -3.56 11.75 9.86
N ASP A 146 -4.35 11.42 10.88
CA ASP A 146 -4.55 10.04 11.32
C ASP A 146 -5.28 9.21 10.25
N VAL A 147 -6.38 9.75 9.70
CA VAL A 147 -7.13 9.09 8.62
C VAL A 147 -6.27 8.97 7.36
N ILE A 148 -5.48 10.00 7.04
CA ILE A 148 -4.55 9.96 5.92
C ILE A 148 -3.49 8.86 6.13
N ALA A 149 -2.94 8.73 7.33
CA ALA A 149 -1.95 7.69 7.65
C ALA A 149 -2.56 6.28 7.56
N ALA A 150 -3.76 6.08 8.13
CA ALA A 150 -4.49 4.82 8.04
C ALA A 150 -4.78 4.44 6.58
N LEU A 151 -5.27 5.38 5.77
CA LEU A 151 -5.54 5.15 4.34
C LEU A 151 -4.25 4.84 3.58
N ARG A 152 -3.15 5.56 3.82
CA ARG A 152 -1.88 5.24 3.16
C ARG A 152 -1.44 3.81 3.44
N VAL A 153 -1.60 3.33 4.67
CA VAL A 153 -1.29 1.95 5.04
C VAL A 153 -2.19 0.96 4.31
N LEU A 154 -3.50 1.21 4.27
CA LEU A 154 -4.48 0.39 3.54
C LEU A 154 -4.21 0.33 2.03
N LEU A 155 -3.57 1.36 1.48
CA LEU A 155 -3.28 1.50 0.05
C LEU A 155 -1.85 1.08 -0.33
N ILE A 156 -1.03 0.63 0.62
CA ILE A 156 0.24 -0.01 0.28
C ILE A 156 -0.08 -1.31 -0.45
N ARG A 157 0.59 -1.53 -1.59
CA ARG A 157 0.38 -2.64 -2.51
C ARG A 157 0.69 -3.97 -1.85
N ILE A 158 -0.29 -4.49 -1.15
CA ILE A 158 -0.36 -5.87 -0.69
C ILE A 158 -1.06 -6.62 -1.83
N GLU A 159 -0.50 -7.75 -2.27
CA GLU A 159 -1.14 -8.61 -3.27
C GLU A 159 -2.54 -8.96 -2.78
N ARG A 160 -3.56 -8.26 -3.32
CA ARG A 160 -4.96 -8.46 -2.95
C ARG A 160 -5.34 -9.86 -3.38
N THR A 161 -5.53 -10.75 -2.41
CA THR A 161 -6.04 -12.09 -2.65
C THR A 161 -7.46 -12.01 -3.22
N PRO A 162 -7.94 -12.98 -4.00
CA PRO A 162 -9.27 -12.93 -4.62
C PRO A 162 -10.45 -12.75 -3.63
N ASP A 163 -10.25 -13.13 -2.36
CA ASP A 163 -11.25 -13.01 -1.29
C ASP A 163 -11.03 -11.76 -0.39
N ASP A 164 -10.09 -10.88 -0.77
CA ASP A 164 -9.72 -9.70 0.01
C ASP A 164 -10.92 -8.75 0.07
N HIS A 165 -11.45 -8.58 1.28
CA HIS A 165 -12.62 -7.77 1.57
C HIS A 165 -12.45 -6.40 0.90
N ARG A 166 -13.23 -6.18 -0.18
CA ARG A 166 -13.23 -4.94 -0.97
C ARG A 166 -13.10 -3.76 -0.01
N LEU A 167 -12.02 -2.98 -0.11
CA LEU A 167 -11.74 -1.87 0.80
C LEU A 167 -12.98 -0.95 0.89
N ASN A 168 -13.77 -1.13 1.95
CA ASN A 168 -15.14 -0.65 2.01
C ASN A 168 -15.20 0.68 2.78
N LEU A 169 -15.07 1.76 2.03
CA LEU A 169 -15.05 3.13 2.52
C LEU A 169 -16.27 3.89 2.03
N ARG A 170 -17.45 3.25 2.02
CA ARG A 170 -18.71 3.90 1.63
C ARG A 170 -19.09 4.97 2.64
N ARG A 171 -19.74 6.04 2.17
CA ARG A 171 -20.30 7.12 3.00
C ARG A 171 -19.26 7.81 3.92
N VAL A 172 -18.02 7.96 3.44
CA VAL A 172 -16.96 8.69 4.14
C VAL A 172 -16.80 10.12 3.62
N CYS A 173 -16.36 11.02 4.49
CA CYS A 173 -15.99 12.39 4.20
C CYS A 173 -14.45 12.50 4.25
N LEU A 174 -13.82 12.49 3.08
CA LEU A 174 -12.37 12.53 2.89
C LEU A 174 -11.95 13.81 2.16
N ARG A 175 -12.45 14.96 2.62
CA ARG A 175 -12.13 16.26 2.00
C ARG A 175 -10.66 16.60 2.12
N GLY A 176 -10.11 17.23 1.08
CA GLY A 176 -8.74 17.71 1.04
C GLY A 176 -7.69 16.59 0.98
N ILE A 177 -8.07 15.34 0.77
CA ILE A 177 -7.13 14.23 0.89
C ILE A 177 -6.07 14.26 -0.22
N GLN A 178 -4.81 14.03 0.14
CA GLN A 178 -3.67 14.06 -0.78
C GLN A 178 -3.09 12.65 -0.98
N LEU A 179 -3.53 11.99 -2.05
CA LEU A 179 -3.16 10.61 -2.43
C LEU A 179 -2.79 10.50 -3.93
N PRO A 180 -1.84 11.32 -4.44
CA PRO A 180 -1.39 11.18 -5.82
C PRO A 180 -0.71 9.82 -6.02
N GLY A 181 -1.00 9.16 -7.14
CA GLY A 181 -0.43 7.86 -7.49
C GLY A 181 -0.91 6.67 -6.65
N ALA A 182 -1.93 6.85 -5.80
CA ALA A 182 -2.41 5.78 -4.93
C ALA A 182 -3.11 4.65 -5.71
N ASP A 183 -2.99 3.41 -5.21
CA ASP A 183 -3.70 2.24 -5.75
C ASP A 183 -5.03 2.01 -5.00
N LEU A 184 -6.08 2.56 -5.59
CA LEU A 184 -7.48 2.47 -5.17
C LEU A 184 -8.25 1.44 -6.03
N THR A 185 -7.56 0.48 -6.67
CA THR A 185 -8.22 -0.58 -7.45
C THR A 185 -9.25 -1.32 -6.58
N CYS A 186 -10.45 -1.59 -7.11
CA CYS A 186 -11.55 -2.25 -6.38
C CYS A 186 -12.03 -1.53 -5.10
N VAL A 187 -11.63 -0.28 -4.81
CA VAL A 187 -12.11 0.43 -3.62
C VAL A 187 -13.60 0.73 -3.73
N ARG A 188 -14.32 0.71 -2.59
CA ARG A 188 -15.71 1.19 -2.53
C ARG A 188 -15.77 2.54 -1.86
N LEU A 189 -16.06 3.57 -2.63
CA LEU A 189 -16.27 4.95 -2.19
C LEU A 189 -17.69 5.43 -2.51
N ASP A 190 -18.64 4.51 -2.61
CA ASP A 190 -20.03 4.86 -2.89
C ASP A 190 -20.54 5.89 -1.88
N ASN A 191 -21.19 6.93 -2.36
CA ASN A 191 -21.70 8.05 -1.55
C ASN A 191 -20.59 8.73 -0.71
N ALA A 192 -19.32 8.60 -1.08
CA ALA A 192 -18.23 9.31 -0.42
C ALA A 192 -18.13 10.77 -0.91
N VAL A 193 -17.42 11.57 -0.14
CA VAL A 193 -17.15 12.98 -0.42
C VAL A 193 -15.67 13.16 -0.40
N VAL A 194 -15.09 13.46 -1.56
CA VAL A 194 -13.65 13.64 -1.74
C VAL A 194 -13.35 15.03 -2.29
N GLU A 195 -14.18 16.00 -1.98
CA GLU A 195 -14.00 17.38 -2.46
C GLU A 195 -12.62 17.94 -2.06
N TYR A 196 -12.04 18.81 -2.89
CA TYR A 196 -10.72 19.44 -2.67
C TYR A 196 -9.54 18.46 -2.65
N SER A 197 -9.72 17.24 -3.14
CA SER A 197 -8.71 16.18 -3.01
C SER A 197 -7.75 16.12 -4.20
N ASN A 198 -6.67 15.38 -4.04
CA ASN A 198 -5.71 15.12 -5.09
C ASN A 198 -5.47 13.61 -5.25
N PHE A 199 -5.95 13.09 -6.37
CA PHE A 199 -5.77 11.73 -6.87
C PHE A 199 -5.05 11.71 -8.22
N ALA A 200 -4.22 12.72 -8.51
CA ALA A 200 -3.44 12.76 -9.74
C ALA A 200 -2.66 11.45 -9.91
N LYS A 201 -2.78 10.80 -11.07
CA LYS A 201 -2.16 9.52 -11.42
C LYS A 201 -2.57 8.33 -10.53
N ALA A 202 -3.62 8.46 -9.71
CA ALA A 202 -4.13 7.34 -8.94
C ALA A 202 -4.76 6.27 -9.84
N THR A 203 -4.78 5.03 -9.37
CA THR A 203 -5.44 3.90 -10.05
C THR A 203 -6.73 3.59 -9.32
N LEU A 204 -7.87 3.77 -9.97
CA LEU A 204 -9.24 3.50 -9.49
C LEU A 204 -9.91 2.43 -10.37
N VAL A 205 -9.12 1.52 -10.92
CA VAL A 205 -9.61 0.45 -11.82
C VAL A 205 -10.62 -0.42 -11.08
N ASP A 206 -11.77 -0.67 -11.72
CA ASP A 206 -12.88 -1.44 -11.14
C ASP A 206 -13.39 -0.87 -9.77
N ALA A 207 -13.11 0.40 -9.44
CA ALA A 207 -13.60 1.02 -8.22
C ALA A 207 -15.11 1.32 -8.28
N SER A 208 -15.77 1.26 -7.13
CA SER A 208 -17.17 1.66 -6.96
C SER A 208 -17.23 3.10 -6.44
N LEU A 209 -17.66 4.03 -7.30
CA LEU A 209 -17.69 5.48 -7.11
C LEU A 209 -19.12 6.03 -7.27
N GLN A 210 -20.14 5.20 -7.04
CA GLN A 210 -21.53 5.58 -7.26
C GLN A 210 -21.91 6.73 -6.33
N HIS A 211 -22.52 7.79 -6.88
CA HIS A 211 -22.93 8.97 -6.12
C HIS A 211 -21.77 9.66 -5.35
N THR A 212 -20.51 9.43 -5.73
CA THR A 212 -19.35 10.08 -5.10
C THR A 212 -19.28 11.55 -5.53
N ARG A 213 -18.98 12.44 -4.59
CA ARG A 213 -18.75 13.87 -4.88
C ARG A 213 -17.27 14.20 -4.95
N PHE A 214 -16.84 14.65 -6.12
CA PHE A 214 -15.47 15.01 -6.44
C PHE A 214 -15.22 16.51 -6.45
N GLY A 215 -16.19 17.39 -6.20
CA GLY A 215 -16.05 18.85 -6.32
C GLY A 215 -14.65 19.41 -5.98
N ARG A 216 -13.98 20.01 -6.97
CA ARG A 216 -12.60 20.56 -6.88
C ARG A 216 -11.50 19.53 -6.60
N THR A 217 -11.58 18.35 -7.19
CA THR A 217 -10.57 17.29 -7.14
C THR A 217 -9.67 17.29 -8.36
N ILE A 218 -8.40 16.97 -8.14
CA ILE A 218 -7.40 16.71 -9.17
C ILE A 218 -7.35 15.21 -9.44
N LEU A 219 -7.67 14.81 -10.67
CA LEU A 219 -7.64 13.44 -11.19
C LEU A 219 -6.75 13.34 -12.45
N ASP A 220 -5.84 14.30 -12.65
CA ASP A 220 -4.97 14.34 -13.82
C ASP A 220 -4.17 13.05 -14.00
N GLY A 221 -4.29 12.44 -15.18
CA GLY A 221 -3.67 11.16 -15.52
C GLY A 221 -4.11 9.98 -14.65
N ALA A 222 -5.20 10.10 -13.88
CA ALA A 222 -5.75 8.98 -13.11
C ALA A 222 -6.33 7.90 -14.05
N VAL A 223 -6.31 6.66 -13.58
CA VAL A 223 -6.81 5.49 -14.33
C VAL A 223 -8.09 5.00 -13.67
N LEU A 224 -9.24 5.30 -14.26
CA LEU A 224 -10.58 4.93 -13.79
C LEU A 224 -11.23 3.84 -14.67
N ASP A 225 -10.42 3.11 -15.43
CA ASP A 225 -10.91 2.08 -16.36
C ASP A 225 -11.85 1.09 -15.64
N ARG A 226 -13.04 0.87 -16.23
CA ARG A 226 -14.13 0.02 -15.72
C ARG A 226 -14.67 0.38 -14.33
N ALA A 227 -14.32 1.55 -13.78
CA ALA A 227 -14.95 2.03 -12.55
C ALA A 227 -16.46 2.24 -12.74
N ASP A 228 -17.22 2.12 -11.65
CA ASP A 228 -18.63 2.45 -11.61
C ASP A 228 -18.85 3.81 -10.96
N ALA A 229 -18.98 4.85 -11.77
CA ALA A 229 -19.21 6.24 -11.36
C ALA A 229 -20.62 6.70 -11.74
N PHE A 230 -21.61 5.79 -11.64
CA PHE A 230 -23.02 6.11 -11.80
C PHE A 230 -23.43 7.29 -10.91
N ASP A 231 -24.03 8.31 -11.52
CA ASP A 231 -24.50 9.53 -10.82
C ASP A 231 -23.42 10.19 -9.96
N ALA A 232 -22.14 10.01 -10.32
CA ALA A 232 -21.03 10.68 -9.67
C ALA A 232 -20.98 12.15 -10.07
N ASP A 233 -20.53 12.99 -9.14
CA ASP A 233 -20.55 14.43 -9.30
C ASP A 233 -19.13 14.98 -9.42
N PHE A 234 -18.75 15.27 -10.66
CA PHE A 234 -17.56 16.00 -11.07
C PHE A 234 -17.89 17.45 -11.47
N SER A 235 -19.02 18.01 -11.04
CA SER A 235 -19.39 19.39 -11.38
C SER A 235 -18.59 20.43 -10.62
N ASN A 236 -18.36 21.58 -11.27
CA ASN A 236 -17.82 22.79 -10.67
C ASN A 236 -18.89 23.89 -10.67
N ILE A 237 -19.61 24.02 -9.56
CA ILE A 237 -20.73 24.98 -9.46
C ILE A 237 -20.23 26.40 -9.06
N ASN A 238 -18.97 26.58 -8.64
CA ASN A 238 -18.52 27.79 -7.93
C ASN A 238 -17.25 28.46 -8.51
N HIS A 239 -17.10 28.49 -9.85
CA HIS A 239 -16.26 29.40 -10.69
C HIS A 239 -14.78 29.71 -10.33
N HIS A 240 -14.17 29.10 -9.30
CA HIS A 240 -12.81 29.47 -8.83
C HIS A 240 -11.80 28.31 -8.77
N SER A 241 -12.22 27.07 -9.02
CA SER A 241 -11.34 25.91 -9.21
C SER A 241 -12.15 24.78 -9.85
N MET A 242 -11.63 24.19 -10.92
CA MET A 242 -12.29 23.14 -11.71
C MET A 242 -11.86 21.74 -11.26
N ASN A 243 -12.76 20.77 -11.39
CA ASN A 243 -12.34 19.38 -11.43
C ASN A 243 -11.49 19.17 -12.67
N THR A 244 -10.31 18.58 -12.50
CA THR A 244 -9.39 18.33 -13.60
C THR A 244 -9.15 16.84 -13.74
N LEU A 245 -9.41 16.33 -14.93
CA LEU A 245 -9.23 14.95 -15.35
C LEU A 245 -8.32 14.91 -16.60
N VAL A 246 -7.37 15.85 -16.69
CA VAL A 246 -6.53 16.02 -17.88
C VAL A 246 -5.72 14.75 -18.13
N GLY A 247 -5.86 14.18 -19.31
CA GLY A 247 -5.20 12.92 -19.70
C GLY A 247 -5.61 11.70 -18.88
N ALA A 248 -6.70 11.75 -18.11
CA ALA A 248 -7.22 10.59 -17.37
C ALA A 248 -7.72 9.50 -18.34
N THR A 249 -7.69 8.24 -17.90
CA THR A 249 -8.30 7.12 -18.65
C THR A 249 -9.59 6.69 -17.96
N LEU A 250 -10.68 6.69 -18.71
CA LEU A 250 -12.05 6.39 -18.27
C LEU A 250 -12.63 5.27 -19.15
N ARG A 251 -11.79 4.30 -19.57
CA ARG A 251 -12.19 3.32 -20.57
C ARG A 251 -13.22 2.34 -20.00
N GLY A 252 -14.36 2.21 -20.67
CA GLY A 252 -15.43 1.33 -20.20
C GLY A 252 -16.04 1.73 -18.84
N THR A 253 -15.75 2.94 -18.33
CA THR A 253 -16.31 3.45 -17.08
C THR A 253 -17.81 3.67 -17.22
N ASN A 254 -18.57 3.32 -16.18
CA ASN A 254 -19.98 3.69 -16.11
C ASN A 254 -20.10 5.13 -15.62
N LEU A 255 -20.45 6.05 -16.51
CA LEU A 255 -20.65 7.49 -16.24
C LEU A 255 -22.11 7.89 -16.46
N MET A 256 -23.03 6.93 -16.42
CA MET A 256 -24.45 7.23 -16.60
C MET A 256 -24.91 8.20 -15.51
N GLN A 257 -25.64 9.24 -15.90
CA GLN A 257 -26.10 10.34 -15.03
C GLN A 257 -24.99 11.14 -14.33
N ALA A 258 -23.72 10.89 -14.64
CA ALA A 258 -22.62 11.64 -14.03
C ALA A 258 -22.64 13.11 -14.47
N ARG A 259 -22.21 14.01 -13.58
CA ARG A 259 -22.19 15.45 -13.83
C ARG A 259 -20.75 15.92 -13.99
N PHE A 260 -20.43 16.51 -15.13
CA PHE A 260 -19.12 17.07 -15.48
C PHE A 260 -19.18 18.57 -15.76
N VAL A 261 -20.22 19.25 -15.24
CA VAL A 261 -20.44 20.67 -15.53
C VAL A 261 -19.21 21.50 -15.21
N GLY A 262 -18.58 22.11 -16.22
CA GLY A 262 -17.35 22.89 -16.06
C GLY A 262 -16.10 22.11 -15.65
N ALA A 263 -16.04 20.80 -15.90
CA ALA A 263 -14.84 19.98 -15.66
C ALA A 263 -13.88 20.02 -16.85
N ASP A 264 -12.58 19.92 -16.58
CA ASP A 264 -11.54 19.78 -17.61
C ASP A 264 -11.24 18.30 -17.88
N LEU A 265 -11.60 17.83 -19.07
CA LEU A 265 -11.38 16.48 -19.59
C LEU A 265 -10.41 16.51 -20.79
N THR A 266 -9.58 17.55 -20.91
CA THR A 266 -8.62 17.71 -22.01
C THR A 266 -7.71 16.49 -22.12
N GLY A 267 -7.65 15.88 -23.30
CA GLY A 267 -6.85 14.69 -23.58
C GLY A 267 -7.32 13.41 -22.88
N ALA A 268 -8.47 13.41 -22.20
CA ALA A 268 -8.98 12.22 -21.52
C ALA A 268 -9.39 11.13 -22.52
N ASP A 269 -9.20 9.86 -22.15
CA ASP A 269 -9.63 8.71 -22.94
C ASP A 269 -10.94 8.15 -22.38
N LEU A 270 -12.05 8.48 -23.04
CA LEU A 270 -13.39 8.03 -22.67
C LEU A 270 -13.83 6.79 -23.48
N THR A 271 -12.94 6.13 -24.24
CA THR A 271 -13.31 5.00 -25.13
C THR A 271 -14.21 3.98 -24.44
N ALA A 272 -15.34 3.64 -25.05
CA ALA A 272 -16.35 2.72 -24.52
C ALA A 272 -17.01 3.11 -23.17
N ALA A 273 -16.80 4.33 -22.66
CA ALA A 273 -17.53 4.83 -21.50
C ALA A 273 -19.03 4.97 -21.78
N ARG A 274 -19.86 4.76 -20.75
CA ARG A 274 -21.32 4.89 -20.81
C ARG A 274 -21.74 6.26 -20.31
N LEU A 275 -22.23 7.14 -21.18
CA LEU A 275 -22.56 8.54 -20.87
C LEU A 275 -24.07 8.84 -20.91
N THR A 276 -24.93 7.82 -20.95
CA THR A 276 -26.39 8.01 -20.97
C THR A 276 -26.84 8.86 -19.79
N GLY A 277 -27.48 9.99 -20.07
CA GLY A 277 -27.94 10.94 -19.06
C GLY A 277 -26.86 11.82 -18.44
N ALA A 278 -25.60 11.71 -18.86
CA ALA A 278 -24.51 12.53 -18.32
C ALA A 278 -24.66 14.00 -18.73
N ASP A 279 -24.28 14.91 -17.83
CA ASP A 279 -24.29 16.35 -18.04
C ASP A 279 -22.85 16.87 -18.24
N LEU A 280 -22.50 17.22 -19.49
CA LEU A 280 -21.20 17.74 -19.87
C LEU A 280 -21.27 19.25 -20.18
N GLU A 281 -22.26 19.98 -19.65
CA GLU A 281 -22.40 21.42 -19.87
C GLU A 281 -21.10 22.17 -19.51
N SER A 282 -20.56 22.94 -20.45
CA SER A 282 -19.30 23.69 -20.28
C SER A 282 -18.06 22.85 -19.93
N ALA A 283 -18.07 21.53 -20.15
CA ALA A 283 -16.88 20.70 -19.97
C ALA A 283 -15.85 20.95 -21.09
N GLU A 284 -14.56 20.95 -20.75
CA GLU A 284 -13.47 21.09 -21.73
C GLU A 284 -13.04 19.70 -22.23
N LEU A 285 -13.20 19.45 -23.54
CA LEU A 285 -12.92 18.14 -24.16
C LEU A 285 -11.80 18.22 -25.21
N GLY A 286 -10.92 19.22 -25.14
CA GLY A 286 -9.86 19.41 -26.12
C GLY A 286 -8.98 18.16 -26.27
N GLY A 287 -8.98 17.54 -27.45
CA GLY A 287 -8.20 16.31 -27.69
C GLY A 287 -8.66 15.07 -26.92
N ALA A 288 -9.84 15.10 -26.28
CA ALA A 288 -10.41 13.93 -25.63
C ALA A 288 -10.82 12.87 -26.68
N ARG A 289 -10.66 11.59 -26.34
CA ARG A 289 -11.05 10.47 -27.20
C ARG A 289 -12.46 10.02 -26.85
N LEU A 290 -13.41 10.35 -27.73
CA LEU A 290 -14.82 10.02 -27.59
C LEU A 290 -15.20 8.89 -28.57
N ASP A 291 -14.53 7.74 -28.47
CA ASP A 291 -15.01 6.50 -29.10
C ASP A 291 -16.14 5.90 -28.24
N THR A 292 -17.15 6.72 -27.95
CA THR A 292 -18.20 6.47 -26.95
C THR A 292 -19.58 6.33 -27.57
N TYR A 293 -20.48 5.74 -26.80
CA TYR A 293 -21.90 5.72 -27.09
C TYR A 293 -22.51 7.07 -26.70
N LEU A 294 -22.29 8.11 -27.50
CA LEU A 294 -22.77 9.47 -27.22
C LEU A 294 -24.27 9.66 -27.46
N ALA A 295 -24.97 8.65 -28.00
CA ALA A 295 -26.36 8.77 -28.47
C ALA A 295 -27.33 9.31 -27.40
N ASP A 296 -27.02 9.14 -26.12
CA ASP A 296 -27.91 9.50 -25.02
C ASP A 296 -27.30 10.44 -23.95
N ALA A 297 -26.20 11.15 -24.26
CA ALA A 297 -25.71 12.20 -23.35
C ALA A 297 -26.75 13.33 -23.24
N TYR A 298 -27.07 13.76 -22.01
CA TYR A 298 -28.17 14.70 -21.76
C TYR A 298 -27.83 16.12 -22.25
N ARG A 299 -26.63 16.60 -21.95
CA ARG A 299 -26.09 17.89 -22.41
C ARG A 299 -24.66 17.69 -22.90
N LEU A 300 -24.39 18.11 -24.13
CA LEU A 300 -23.06 18.13 -24.72
C LEU A 300 -22.49 19.56 -24.69
N PRO A 301 -21.17 19.73 -24.55
CA PRO A 301 -20.55 21.05 -24.65
C PRO A 301 -20.54 21.52 -26.12
N PRO A 302 -20.36 22.83 -26.35
CA PRO A 302 -20.30 23.40 -27.70
C PRO A 302 -19.18 22.75 -28.53
N GLY A 303 -19.48 22.34 -29.77
CA GLY A 303 -18.50 21.81 -30.71
C GLY A 303 -18.34 20.27 -30.73
N VAL A 304 -19.10 19.53 -29.92
CA VAL A 304 -19.21 18.06 -29.99
C VAL A 304 -20.49 17.69 -30.74
N ASP A 305 -20.37 17.06 -31.91
CA ASP A 305 -21.53 16.62 -32.69
C ASP A 305 -21.92 15.18 -32.34
N ARG A 306 -23.23 14.89 -32.35
CA ARG A 306 -23.78 13.54 -32.12
C ARG A 306 -23.41 12.56 -33.23
N THR A 307 -22.94 13.05 -34.39
CA THR A 307 -22.47 12.21 -35.50
C THR A 307 -21.11 11.57 -35.25
N ASP A 308 -20.34 12.06 -34.27
CA ASP A 308 -19.09 11.43 -33.84
C ASP A 308 -19.35 10.15 -33.01
N ALA A 309 -20.62 9.90 -32.66
CA ALA A 309 -21.08 8.70 -31.98
C ALA A 309 -21.23 7.52 -32.96
N ARG A 310 -20.52 6.42 -32.74
CA ARG A 310 -20.81 5.19 -33.48
C ARG A 310 -22.14 4.60 -33.03
N ALA A 311 -23.06 4.42 -33.99
CA ALA A 311 -24.38 3.80 -33.81
C ALA A 311 -24.31 2.27 -33.60
N SER A 312 -23.47 1.80 -32.68
CA SER A 312 -23.54 0.43 -32.16
C SER A 312 -24.46 0.40 -30.94
N ALA A 313 -25.06 -0.75 -30.62
CA ALA A 313 -25.79 -0.94 -29.37
C ALA A 313 -24.84 -0.76 -28.17
N PRO A 314 -25.27 -0.12 -27.05
CA PRO A 314 -24.42 0.06 -25.88
C PRO A 314 -23.80 -1.29 -25.51
N PRO A 315 -22.51 -1.32 -25.13
CA PRO A 315 -21.91 -2.56 -24.70
C PRO A 315 -22.72 -2.99 -23.48
N SER A 316 -23.03 -4.28 -23.39
CA SER A 316 -23.63 -4.86 -22.19
C SER A 316 -22.90 -4.26 -20.97
N PRO A 317 -23.62 -3.88 -19.88
CA PRO A 317 -22.95 -3.49 -18.64
C PRO A 317 -21.83 -4.50 -18.41
N PRO A 318 -20.59 -4.07 -18.09
CA PRO A 318 -19.50 -5.02 -17.88
C PRO A 318 -20.04 -6.07 -16.93
N ALA A 319 -20.19 -7.30 -17.42
CA ALA A 319 -20.77 -8.38 -16.64
C ALA A 319 -19.86 -8.51 -15.44
N ALA A 320 -20.30 -8.05 -14.25
CA ALA A 320 -19.53 -7.89 -13.01
C ALA A 320 -18.08 -8.38 -13.19
N SER A 321 -17.24 -7.53 -13.81
CA SER A 321 -16.03 -8.03 -14.46
C SER A 321 -15.14 -8.66 -13.41
N SER A 322 -14.67 -9.85 -13.77
CA SER A 322 -13.89 -10.83 -13.03
C SER A 322 -12.56 -10.36 -12.41
N GLY A 323 -12.33 -9.04 -12.26
CA GLY A 323 -11.13 -8.46 -11.66
C GLY A 323 -11.19 -8.39 -10.13
N CYS A 324 -12.37 -8.09 -9.58
CA CYS A 324 -12.61 -7.99 -8.13
C CYS A 324 -13.73 -8.98 -7.75
N ARG A 325 -13.46 -10.29 -7.82
CA ARG A 325 -14.51 -11.30 -7.56
C ARG A 325 -15.12 -11.10 -6.17
N GLU A 326 -16.44 -11.30 -6.10
CA GLU A 326 -17.25 -11.26 -4.87
C GLU A 326 -16.91 -12.39 -3.91
#